data_AF-G7GU05-F1
#
_entry.id   AF-G7GU05-F1
#
_cell.length_a   1.000
_cell.length_b   1.000
_cell.length_c   1.000
_cell.angle_alpha   90.00
_cell.angle_beta   90.00
_cell.angle_gamma   90.00
#
_symmetry.space_group_name_H-M   'P 1'
#
loop_
_entity.id
_entity.type
_entity.pdbx_description
1 polymer ?
#
loop_
_entity_poly.entity_id
_entity_poly.type
_entity_poly.pdbx_seq_one_letter_code
_entity_poly.pdbx_strand_id
1 'polypeptide(L)'
;MTDLTGLSPADRHRVVAAGFAEQVAATEDWSAPTAVDGWVALDVVRHLIDWLPGFLAAGGIELAPTGSVDDDPAAAWTSRSEAIQRLLDGPDAASEFTHPMVGTHVLTDAIDSVYTADVFMHTWDLASASGRESGLDPAFAEQLRTGMAGIEDMLRASGQYGAAVDVPADAGAVDKLMGFIGRDPRR
;
A
#
# COMPACT_ATOMS: atom_id res chain seq x y z
N MET A 1 11.93 -14.23 -5.56
CA MET A 1 11.32 -13.01 -5.01
C MET A 1 12.23 -11.85 -5.36
N THR A 2 11.69 -10.81 -5.98
CA THR A 2 12.44 -9.61 -6.35
C THR A 2 12.83 -8.87 -5.09
N ASP A 3 14.10 -8.47 -4.95
CA ASP A 3 14.55 -7.60 -3.87
C ASP A 3 14.03 -6.18 -4.13
N LEU A 4 13.01 -5.76 -3.38
CA LEU A 4 12.39 -4.44 -3.54
C LEU A 4 13.23 -3.31 -2.92
N THR A 5 14.16 -3.63 -2.01
CA THR A 5 14.95 -2.61 -1.31
C THR A 5 15.93 -1.91 -2.24
N GLY A 6 16.46 -2.63 -3.23
CA GLY A 6 17.40 -2.10 -4.23
C GLY A 6 16.77 -1.41 -5.45
N LEU A 7 15.43 -1.38 -5.55
CA LEU A 7 14.75 -0.82 -6.72
C LEU A 7 14.64 0.71 -6.67
N SER A 8 14.53 1.33 -7.85
CA SER A 8 14.04 2.70 -7.95
C SER A 8 12.58 2.78 -7.47
N PRO A 9 12.09 3.95 -7.00
CA PRO A 9 10.67 4.16 -6.71
C PRO A 9 9.71 3.69 -7.83
N ALA A 10 10.05 3.99 -9.08
CA ALA A 10 9.24 3.63 -10.24
C ALA A 10 9.18 2.11 -10.46
N ASP A 11 10.31 1.41 -10.31
CA ASP A 11 10.38 -0.04 -10.45
C ASP A 11 9.73 -0.75 -9.25
N ARG A 12 9.90 -0.20 -8.04
CA ARG A 12 9.26 -0.74 -6.84
C ARG A 12 7.74 -0.66 -6.96
N HIS A 13 7.20 0.50 -7.36
CA HIS A 13 5.77 0.64 -7.64
C HIS A 13 5.30 -0.41 -8.65
N ARG A 14 6.03 -0.60 -9.76
CA ARG A 14 5.66 -1.59 -10.79
C ARG A 14 5.55 -3.01 -10.23
N VAL A 15 6.51 -3.43 -9.40
CA VAL A 15 6.50 -4.78 -8.80
C VAL A 15 5.40 -4.91 -7.73
N VAL A 16 5.29 -3.92 -6.84
CA VAL A 16 4.29 -3.93 -5.76
C VAL A 16 2.87 -3.90 -6.32
N ALA A 17 2.61 -3.04 -7.31
CA ALA A 17 1.29 -2.92 -7.90
C ALA A 17 0.89 -4.16 -8.72
N ALA A 18 1.86 -4.84 -9.34
CA ALA A 18 1.63 -6.13 -9.98
C ALA A 18 1.29 -7.22 -8.96
N GLY A 19 2.00 -7.28 -7.82
CA GLY A 19 1.69 -8.21 -6.74
C GLY A 19 0.29 -8.01 -6.16
N PHE A 20 -0.13 -6.75 -5.97
CA PHE A 20 -1.52 -6.45 -5.57
C PHE A 20 -2.53 -6.88 -6.63
N ALA A 21 -2.24 -6.62 -7.92
CA ALA A 21 -3.11 -7.03 -9.03
C ALA A 21 -3.29 -8.56 -9.09
N GLU A 22 -2.26 -9.34 -8.77
CA GLU A 22 -2.34 -10.80 -8.67
C GLU A 22 -3.30 -11.25 -7.55
N GLN A 23 -3.32 -10.57 -6.40
CA GLN A 23 -4.28 -10.87 -5.33
C GLN A 23 -5.69 -10.44 -5.70
N VAL A 24 -5.87 -9.28 -6.35
CA VAL A 24 -7.17 -8.83 -6.88
C VAL A 24 -7.75 -9.83 -7.87
N ALA A 25 -6.95 -10.26 -8.86
CA ALA A 25 -7.38 -11.21 -9.89
C ALA A 25 -7.78 -12.57 -9.33
N ALA A 26 -7.32 -12.90 -8.14
CA ALA A 26 -7.47 -14.20 -7.53
C ALA A 26 -8.34 -14.18 -6.26
N THR A 27 -8.97 -13.04 -5.99
CA THR A 27 -10.01 -12.88 -4.97
C THR A 27 -11.35 -13.35 -5.54
N GLU A 28 -11.96 -14.34 -4.87
CA GLU A 28 -13.26 -14.89 -5.28
C GLU A 28 -14.43 -14.34 -4.42
N ASP A 29 -14.17 -14.03 -3.15
CA ASP A 29 -15.15 -13.48 -2.21
C ASP A 29 -14.78 -12.05 -1.78
N TRP A 30 -15.40 -11.08 -2.43
CA TRP A 30 -15.23 -9.66 -2.14
C TRP A 30 -15.86 -9.20 -0.81
N SER A 31 -16.68 -10.05 -0.18
CA SER A 31 -17.30 -9.82 1.12
C SER A 31 -16.54 -10.44 2.29
N ALA A 32 -15.45 -11.16 2.01
CA ALA A 32 -14.61 -11.77 3.04
C ALA A 32 -14.03 -10.69 3.97
N PRO A 33 -14.10 -10.87 5.30
CA PRO A 33 -13.53 -9.90 6.23
C PRO A 33 -12.01 -9.88 6.09
N THR A 34 -11.43 -8.69 6.23
CA THR A 34 -9.98 -8.50 6.26
C THR A 34 -9.47 -8.37 7.68
N ALA A 35 -8.15 -8.30 7.84
CA ALA A 35 -7.53 -7.95 9.12
C ALA A 35 -7.65 -6.45 9.47
N VAL A 36 -8.16 -5.63 8.56
CA VAL A 36 -8.61 -4.26 8.86
C VAL A 36 -10.01 -4.33 9.47
N ASP A 37 -10.13 -3.93 10.74
CA ASP A 37 -11.40 -4.01 11.46
C ASP A 37 -12.52 -3.27 10.72
N GLY A 38 -13.59 -4.00 10.44
CA GLY A 38 -14.78 -3.48 9.75
C GLY A 38 -14.69 -3.44 8.22
N TRP A 39 -13.58 -3.87 7.62
CA TRP A 39 -13.43 -3.91 6.17
C TRP A 39 -13.64 -5.32 5.63
N VAL A 40 -14.24 -5.37 4.44
CA VAL A 40 -14.22 -6.55 3.57
C VAL A 40 -13.17 -6.40 2.46
N ALA A 41 -12.86 -7.48 1.75
CA ALA A 41 -11.84 -7.48 0.68
C ALA A 41 -12.03 -6.36 -0.34
N LEU A 42 -13.27 -6.01 -0.69
CA LEU A 42 -13.57 -4.92 -1.63
C LEU A 42 -13.13 -3.54 -1.11
N ASP A 43 -13.21 -3.33 0.22
CA ASP A 43 -12.86 -2.06 0.83
C ASP A 43 -11.36 -1.78 0.75
N VAL A 44 -10.52 -2.82 0.69
CA VAL A 44 -9.07 -2.67 0.48
C VAL A 44 -8.79 -2.04 -0.89
N VAL A 45 -9.41 -2.55 -1.95
CA VAL A 45 -9.26 -2.00 -3.30
C VAL A 45 -9.84 -0.59 -3.38
N ARG A 46 -11.02 -0.38 -2.78
CA ARG A 46 -11.67 0.93 -2.74
C ARG A 46 -10.78 1.97 -2.05
N HIS A 47 -10.21 1.62 -0.90
CA HIS A 47 -9.31 2.50 -0.16
C HIS A 47 -8.16 2.99 -1.04
N LEU A 48 -7.40 2.06 -1.63
CA LEU A 48 -6.21 2.37 -2.44
C LEU A 48 -6.52 3.21 -3.69
N ILE A 49 -7.77 3.19 -4.16
CA ILE A 49 -8.21 3.98 -5.32
C ILE A 49 -8.68 5.39 -4.90
N ASP A 50 -9.34 5.51 -3.75
CA ASP A 50 -10.08 6.70 -3.34
C ASP A 50 -9.23 7.73 -2.60
N TRP A 51 -8.27 7.32 -1.77
CA TRP A 51 -7.52 8.27 -0.94
C TRP A 51 -6.44 9.03 -1.72
N LEU A 52 -5.77 8.36 -2.67
CA LEU A 52 -4.60 8.88 -3.37
C LEU A 52 -4.88 10.14 -4.23
N PRO A 53 -5.99 10.25 -4.98
CA PRO A 53 -6.27 11.45 -5.77
C PRO A 53 -6.29 12.72 -4.94
N GLY A 54 -6.89 12.69 -3.74
CA GLY A 54 -6.93 13.84 -2.84
C GLY A 54 -5.55 14.24 -2.33
N PHE A 55 -4.69 13.25 -2.04
CA PHE A 55 -3.31 13.50 -1.64
C PHE A 55 -2.49 14.17 -2.76
N LEU A 56 -2.57 13.67 -3.99
CA LEU A 56 -1.85 14.26 -5.12
C LEU A 56 -2.41 15.65 -5.50
N ALA A 57 -3.73 15.83 -5.46
CA ALA A 57 -4.38 17.12 -5.74
C ALA A 57 -3.96 18.20 -4.74
N ALA A 58 -3.78 17.84 -3.46
CA ALA A 58 -3.26 18.75 -2.44
C ALA A 58 -1.82 19.22 -2.70
N GLY A 59 -1.06 18.50 -3.53
CA GLY A 59 0.24 18.94 -4.07
C GLY A 59 0.20 19.37 -5.54
N GLY A 60 -0.99 19.63 -6.10
CA GLY A 60 -1.19 20.20 -7.43
C GLY A 60 -1.24 19.21 -8.59
N ILE A 61 -1.34 17.90 -8.33
CA ILE A 61 -1.40 16.85 -9.36
C ILE A 61 -2.79 16.22 -9.38
N GLU A 62 -3.53 16.43 -10.46
CA GLU A 62 -4.85 15.86 -10.66
C GLU A 62 -4.76 14.51 -11.38
N LEU A 63 -5.36 13.47 -10.80
CA LEU A 63 -5.51 12.18 -11.44
C LEU A 63 -6.85 12.08 -12.16
N ALA A 64 -6.86 11.39 -13.30
CA ALA A 64 -8.10 10.99 -13.93
C ALA A 64 -8.90 10.06 -12.99
N PRO A 65 -10.25 10.15 -13.01
CA PRO A 65 -11.09 9.19 -12.31
C PRO A 65 -10.93 7.80 -12.93
N THR A 66 -11.13 6.77 -12.11
CA THR A 66 -11.19 5.37 -12.56
C THR A 66 -12.64 4.94 -12.80
N GLY A 67 -12.83 3.71 -13.28
CA GLY A 67 -14.12 3.03 -13.19
C GLY A 67 -14.53 2.75 -11.73
N SER A 68 -15.77 2.29 -11.57
CA SER A 68 -16.33 1.91 -10.26
C SER A 68 -15.67 0.64 -9.73
N VAL A 69 -15.21 0.68 -8.49
CA VAL A 69 -14.69 -0.50 -7.77
C VAL A 69 -15.78 -1.53 -7.53
N ASP A 70 -17.03 -1.09 -7.35
CA ASP A 70 -18.17 -1.98 -7.14
C ASP A 70 -18.56 -2.76 -8.41
N ASP A 71 -18.27 -2.19 -9.58
CA ASP A 71 -18.59 -2.83 -10.87
C ASP A 71 -17.45 -3.76 -11.32
N ASP A 72 -16.19 -3.29 -11.23
CA ASP A 72 -15.01 -4.06 -11.63
C ASP A 72 -13.76 -3.60 -10.85
N PRO A 73 -13.44 -4.22 -9.70
CA PRO A 73 -12.30 -3.84 -8.88
C PRO A 73 -10.96 -4.06 -9.59
N ALA A 74 -10.87 -5.05 -10.48
CA ALA A 74 -9.66 -5.33 -11.25
C ALA A 74 -9.39 -4.23 -12.28
N ALA A 75 -10.40 -3.85 -13.08
CA ALA A 75 -10.26 -2.78 -14.05
C ALA A 75 -10.00 -1.42 -13.37
N ALA A 76 -10.64 -1.15 -12.23
CA ALA A 76 -10.41 0.07 -11.47
C ALA A 76 -8.96 0.13 -10.94
N TRP A 77 -8.45 -0.98 -10.39
CA TRP A 77 -7.05 -1.09 -9.95
C TRP A 77 -6.05 -0.90 -11.10
N THR A 78 -6.25 -1.61 -12.22
CA THR A 78 -5.39 -1.48 -13.41
C THR A 78 -5.30 -0.04 -13.88
N SER A 79 -6.46 0.65 -13.99
CA SER A 79 -6.51 2.05 -14.42
C SER A 79 -5.74 2.98 -13.47
N ARG A 80 -5.90 2.79 -12.15
CA ARG A 80 -5.17 3.59 -11.15
C ARG A 80 -3.67 3.34 -11.21
N SER A 81 -3.26 2.07 -11.20
CA SER A 81 -1.85 1.67 -11.24
C SER A 81 -1.15 2.21 -12.49
N GLU A 82 -1.77 2.13 -13.66
CA GLU A 82 -1.24 2.70 -14.91
C GLU A 82 -1.14 4.24 -14.88
N ALA A 83 -2.08 4.92 -14.22
CA ALA A 83 -2.01 6.37 -14.05
C ALA A 83 -0.81 6.78 -13.18
N ILE A 84 -0.57 6.06 -12.08
CA ILE A 84 0.58 6.33 -11.21
C ILE A 84 1.89 5.96 -11.90
N GLN A 85 1.95 4.83 -12.58
CA GLN A 85 3.16 4.45 -13.31
C GLN A 85 3.54 5.48 -14.38
N ARG A 86 2.56 6.08 -15.07
CA ARG A 86 2.81 7.17 -16.03
C ARG A 86 3.40 8.43 -15.38
N LEU A 87 3.04 8.75 -14.14
CA LEU A 87 3.67 9.84 -13.40
C LEU A 87 5.12 9.50 -13.05
N LEU A 88 5.36 8.27 -12.58
CA LEU A 88 6.68 7.79 -12.16
C LEU A 88 7.67 7.61 -13.33
N ASP A 89 7.18 7.25 -14.52
CA ASP A 89 7.97 7.16 -15.74
C ASP A 89 7.99 8.50 -16.53
N GLY A 90 7.28 9.52 -16.04
CA GLY A 90 7.03 10.78 -16.73
C GLY A 90 8.18 11.79 -16.62
N PRO A 91 8.14 12.88 -17.40
CA PRO A 91 9.16 13.93 -17.37
C PRO A 91 9.23 14.66 -16.02
N ASP A 92 8.11 14.70 -15.28
CA ASP A 92 8.00 15.36 -13.98
C ASP A 92 8.26 14.43 -12.79
N ALA A 93 8.70 13.18 -13.02
CA ALA A 93 8.93 12.20 -11.96
C ALA A 93 9.93 12.70 -10.90
N ALA A 94 10.96 13.44 -11.34
CA ALA A 94 11.99 14.02 -10.47
C ALA A 94 11.66 15.45 -10.01
N SER A 95 10.47 15.97 -10.33
CA SER A 95 10.05 17.32 -9.94
C SER A 95 9.78 17.40 -8.44
N GLU A 96 9.93 18.61 -7.90
CA GLU A 96 9.57 18.92 -6.53
C GLU A 96 8.05 18.81 -6.35
N PHE A 97 7.62 18.07 -5.33
CA PHE A 97 6.25 17.90 -4.90
C PHE A 97 6.11 18.41 -3.47
N THR A 98 5.30 19.44 -3.28
CA THR A 98 5.04 20.03 -1.96
C THR A 98 3.62 19.72 -1.52
N HIS A 99 3.48 19.06 -0.36
CA HIS A 99 2.20 18.65 0.20
C HIS A 99 2.04 19.17 1.64
N PRO A 100 0.84 19.65 2.04
CA PRO A 100 0.63 20.24 3.37
C PRO A 100 0.98 19.35 4.56
N MET A 101 0.83 18.02 4.43
CA MET A 101 1.06 17.08 5.55
C MET A 101 2.45 16.45 5.55
N VAL A 102 3.06 16.25 4.37
CA VAL A 102 4.34 15.50 4.27
C VAL A 102 5.52 16.41 3.95
N GLY A 103 5.29 17.69 3.65
CA GLY A 103 6.32 18.63 3.28
C GLY A 103 6.71 18.53 1.80
N THR A 104 7.96 18.88 1.51
CA THR A 104 8.49 18.96 0.14
C THR A 104 9.45 17.81 -0.12
N HIS A 105 9.18 17.06 -1.20
CA HIS A 105 9.93 15.87 -1.62
C HIS A 105 10.09 15.83 -3.14
N VAL A 106 10.87 14.88 -3.64
CA VAL A 106 10.78 14.46 -5.05
C VAL A 106 9.47 13.68 -5.23
N LEU A 107 8.72 13.93 -6.31
CA LEU A 107 7.42 13.30 -6.55
C LEU A 107 7.48 11.76 -6.43
N THR A 108 8.49 11.12 -7.03
CA THR A 108 8.67 9.67 -6.94
C THR A 108 8.85 9.18 -5.51
N ASP A 109 9.61 9.92 -4.69
CA ASP A 109 9.91 9.54 -3.32
C ASP A 109 8.68 9.73 -2.41
N ALA A 110 7.90 10.79 -2.68
CA ALA A 110 6.62 11.00 -2.02
C ALA A 110 5.67 9.84 -2.30
N ILE A 111 5.46 9.47 -3.57
CA ILE A 111 4.58 8.34 -3.96
C ILE A 111 5.08 7.02 -3.36
N ASP A 112 6.38 6.76 -3.39
CA ASP A 112 6.96 5.52 -2.89
C ASP A 112 6.80 5.34 -1.38
N SER A 113 7.08 6.40 -0.61
CA SER A 113 7.01 6.37 0.84
C SER A 113 5.58 6.29 1.40
N VAL A 114 4.59 6.82 0.67
CA VAL A 114 3.19 6.83 1.12
C VAL A 114 2.37 5.75 0.42
N TYR A 115 2.27 5.81 -0.91
CA TYR A 115 1.33 4.99 -1.67
C TYR A 115 1.90 3.60 -1.94
N THR A 116 3.14 3.48 -2.42
CA THR A 116 3.73 2.15 -2.68
C THR A 116 3.85 1.34 -1.38
N ALA A 117 4.22 1.99 -0.26
CA ALA A 117 4.23 1.36 1.05
C ALA A 117 2.83 0.87 1.48
N ASP A 118 1.79 1.69 1.27
CA ASP A 118 0.40 1.36 1.59
C ASP A 118 -0.13 0.17 0.77
N VAL A 119 0.09 0.19 -0.55
CA VAL A 119 -0.25 -0.93 -1.45
C VAL A 119 0.46 -2.21 -1.01
N PHE A 120 1.74 -2.13 -0.63
CA PHE A 120 2.50 -3.29 -0.15
C PHE A 120 1.87 -3.89 1.11
N MET A 121 1.52 -3.07 2.10
CA MET A 121 0.88 -3.55 3.33
C MET A 121 -0.51 -4.12 3.06
N HIS A 122 -1.32 -3.43 2.27
CA HIS A 122 -2.69 -3.87 1.93
C HIS A 122 -2.75 -5.09 1.00
N THR A 123 -1.67 -5.41 0.28
CA THR A 123 -1.54 -6.70 -0.42
C THR A 123 -1.62 -7.87 0.56
N TRP A 124 -1.09 -7.72 1.78
CA TRP A 124 -1.23 -8.73 2.83
C TRP A 124 -2.68 -8.85 3.30
N ASP A 125 -3.37 -7.73 3.53
CA ASP A 125 -4.77 -7.74 3.98
C ASP A 125 -5.69 -8.46 2.97
N LEU A 126 -5.50 -8.20 1.67
CA LEU A 126 -6.28 -8.84 0.60
C LEU A 126 -5.98 -10.34 0.46
N ALA A 127 -4.69 -10.71 0.51
CA ALA A 127 -4.28 -12.12 0.46
C ALA A 127 -4.82 -12.90 1.67
N SER A 128 -4.72 -12.32 2.87
CA SER A 128 -5.20 -12.90 4.13
C SER A 128 -6.72 -13.13 4.11
N ALA A 129 -7.50 -12.17 3.60
CA ALA A 129 -8.95 -12.31 3.45
C ALA A 129 -9.35 -13.50 2.56
N SER A 130 -8.48 -13.87 1.61
CA SER A 130 -8.66 -15.03 0.74
C SER A 130 -7.99 -16.31 1.24
N GLY A 131 -7.40 -16.30 2.45
CA GLY A 131 -6.65 -17.44 3.00
C GLY A 131 -5.37 -17.79 2.22
N ARG A 132 -4.79 -16.82 1.52
CA ARG A 132 -3.63 -16.99 0.63
C ARG A 132 -2.38 -16.42 1.26
N GLU A 133 -1.23 -16.95 0.83
CA GLU A 133 0.04 -16.29 1.10
C GLU A 133 0.17 -15.03 0.24
N SER A 134 0.65 -13.95 0.86
CA SER A 134 0.81 -12.66 0.21
C SER A 134 2.04 -12.56 -0.69
N GLY A 135 3.06 -13.39 -0.46
CA GLY A 135 4.31 -13.39 -1.23
C GLY A 135 5.16 -12.12 -1.07
N LEU A 136 4.90 -11.32 -0.02
CA LEU A 136 5.59 -10.07 0.23
C LEU A 136 7.08 -10.26 0.52
N ASP A 137 7.90 -9.34 0.01
CA ASP A 137 9.34 -9.33 0.23
C ASP A 137 9.69 -9.03 1.71
N PRO A 138 10.28 -9.99 2.45
CA PRO A 138 10.65 -9.81 3.85
C PRO A 138 11.69 -8.69 4.06
N ALA A 139 12.58 -8.45 3.09
CA ALA A 139 13.59 -7.41 3.24
C ALA A 139 12.95 -6.01 3.24
N PHE A 140 12.01 -5.79 2.31
CA PHE A 140 11.26 -4.55 2.25
C PHE A 140 10.28 -4.40 3.42
N ALA A 141 9.68 -5.50 3.89
CA ALA A 141 8.85 -5.47 5.09
C ALA A 141 9.63 -4.99 6.32
N GLU A 142 10.86 -5.48 6.51
CA GLU A 142 11.72 -5.04 7.61
C GLU A 142 12.17 -3.58 7.43
N GLN A 143 12.46 -3.15 6.20
CA GLN A 143 12.78 -1.76 5.89
C GLN A 143 11.63 -0.82 6.28
N LEU A 144 10.38 -1.14 5.88
CA LEU A 144 9.20 -0.35 6.24
C LEU A 144 9.00 -0.29 7.75
N ARG A 145 9.09 -1.45 8.43
CA ARG A 145 8.93 -1.52 9.89
C ARG A 145 9.98 -0.67 10.61
N THR A 146 11.23 -0.75 10.18
CA THR A 146 12.34 0.04 10.77
C THR A 146 12.15 1.54 10.52
N GLY A 147 11.73 1.92 9.30
CA GLY A 147 11.46 3.32 8.96
C GLY A 147 10.32 3.92 9.78
N MET A 148 9.28 3.14 10.06
CA MET A 148 8.12 3.58 10.84
C MET A 148 8.37 3.59 12.36
N ALA A 149 9.32 2.82 12.88
CA ALA A 149 9.57 2.69 14.32
C ALA A 149 9.87 4.04 15.01
N GLY A 150 10.52 4.97 14.31
CA GLY A 150 10.84 6.30 14.85
C GLY A 150 9.65 7.25 14.96
N ILE A 151 8.51 6.91 14.34
CA ILE A 151 7.31 7.75 14.27
C ILE A 151 6.05 7.03 14.76
N GLU A 152 6.20 5.94 15.51
CA GLU A 152 5.10 5.08 15.93
C GLU A 152 3.96 5.86 16.61
N ASP A 153 4.26 6.70 17.60
CA ASP A 153 3.24 7.47 18.31
C ASP A 153 2.39 8.34 17.37
N MET A 154 3.04 8.94 16.36
CA MET A 154 2.36 9.74 15.34
C MET A 154 1.46 8.87 14.44
N LEU A 155 1.93 7.68 14.07
CA LEU A 155 1.15 6.73 13.27
C LEU A 155 -0.08 6.21 14.05
N ARG A 156 0.05 5.93 15.35
CA ARG A 156 -1.10 5.55 16.19
C ARG A 156 -2.09 6.71 16.32
N ALA A 157 -1.58 7.92 16.55
CA ALA A 157 -2.42 9.11 16.70
C ALA A 157 -3.18 9.49 15.42
N SER A 158 -2.73 9.05 14.24
CA SER A 158 -3.46 9.27 12.99
C SER A 158 -4.75 8.44 12.89
N GLY A 159 -4.85 7.35 13.66
CA GLY A 159 -5.96 6.40 13.60
C GLY A 159 -5.93 5.46 12.37
N GLN A 160 -4.95 5.61 11.47
CA GLN A 160 -4.79 4.74 10.29
C GLN A 160 -4.10 3.42 10.65
N TYR A 161 -3.32 3.43 11.74
CA TYR A 161 -2.60 2.27 12.25
C TYR A 161 -3.22 1.80 13.55
N GLY A 162 -3.55 0.50 13.63
CA GLY A 162 -4.11 -0.10 14.84
C GLY A 162 -3.10 -0.17 15.98
N ALA A 163 -3.57 -0.61 17.16
CA ALA A 163 -2.67 -0.96 18.26
C ALA A 163 -1.77 -2.12 17.83
N ALA A 164 -0.47 -2.04 18.17
CA ALA A 164 0.47 -3.09 17.81
C ALA A 164 0.04 -4.44 18.41
N VAL A 165 0.12 -5.50 17.59
CA VAL A 165 -0.12 -6.88 18.00
C VAL A 165 1.22 -7.52 18.33
N ASP A 166 1.30 -8.20 19.48
CA ASP A 166 2.49 -8.93 19.89
C ASP A 166 2.73 -10.15 18.99
N VAL A 167 3.89 -10.18 18.34
CA VAL A 167 4.32 -11.20 17.41
C VAL A 167 5.64 -11.80 17.93
N PRO A 168 5.82 -13.14 17.90
CA PRO A 168 7.03 -13.78 18.40
C PRO A 168 8.32 -13.17 17.84
N ALA A 169 9.36 -13.09 18.67
CA ALA A 169 10.64 -12.49 18.28
C ALA A 169 11.33 -13.24 17.13
N ASP A 170 11.02 -14.51 16.94
CA ASP A 170 11.51 -15.37 15.86
C ASP A 170 10.58 -15.40 14.63
N ALA A 171 9.46 -14.68 14.63
CA ALA A 171 8.57 -14.56 13.48
C ALA A 171 9.25 -13.86 12.29
N GLY A 172 8.71 -14.11 11.10
CA GLY A 172 9.17 -13.50 9.86
C GLY A 172 9.00 -11.97 9.86
N ALA A 173 9.76 -11.29 8.99
CA ALA A 173 9.72 -9.83 8.89
C ALA A 173 8.34 -9.30 8.47
N VAL A 174 7.62 -10.03 7.61
CA VAL A 174 6.24 -9.69 7.20
C VAL A 174 5.31 -9.70 8.41
N ASP A 175 5.30 -10.78 9.20
CA ASP A 175 4.46 -10.88 10.40
C ASP A 175 4.77 -9.78 11.41
N LYS A 176 6.06 -9.45 11.59
CA LYS A 176 6.48 -8.34 12.46
C LYS A 176 6.01 -6.99 11.96
N LEU A 177 6.03 -6.74 10.64
CA LEU A 177 5.44 -5.54 10.05
C LEU A 177 3.93 -5.50 10.29
N MET A 178 3.23 -6.60 10.01
CA MET A 178 1.78 -6.73 10.19
C MET A 178 1.37 -6.49 11.64
N GLY A 179 2.05 -7.12 12.59
CA GLY A 179 1.87 -6.88 14.02
C GLY A 179 2.12 -5.42 14.38
N PHE A 180 3.18 -4.81 13.85
CA PHE A 180 3.49 -3.39 14.08
C PHE A 180 2.39 -2.45 13.55
N ILE A 181 1.74 -2.74 12.42
CA ILE A 181 0.67 -1.89 11.89
C ILE A 181 -0.72 -2.22 12.48
N GLY A 182 -0.78 -3.20 13.39
CA GLY A 182 -1.98 -3.57 14.14
C GLY A 182 -2.82 -4.67 13.50
N ARG A 183 -2.23 -5.51 12.65
CA ARG A 183 -2.83 -6.75 12.13
C ARG A 183 -2.38 -7.95 12.95
N ASP A 184 -3.27 -8.90 13.21
CA ASP A 184 -2.89 -10.17 13.85
C ASP A 184 -2.64 -11.24 12.76
N PRO A 185 -1.39 -11.66 12.54
CA PRO A 185 -1.06 -12.66 11.52
C PRO A 185 -1.50 -14.09 11.89
N ARG A 186 -2.04 -14.32 13.10
CA ARG A 186 -2.49 -15.64 13.57
C ARG A 186 -4.01 -15.85 13.45
N ARG A 187 -4.72 -14.84 12.93
CA ARG A 187 -6.19 -14.83 12.88
C ARG A 187 -6.75 -15.57 11.66
#